data_AF-A0A3B9TXA9-F1
#
_entry.id   AF-A0A3B9TXA9-F1
#
_cell.length_a   1.000
_cell.length_b   1.000
_cell.length_c   1.000
_cell.angle_alpha   90.00
_cell.angle_beta   90.00
_cell.angle_gamma   90.00
#
_symmetry.space_group_name_H-M   'P 1'
#
loop_
_entity.id
_entity.type
_entity.pdbx_description
1 polymer ?
#
loop_
_entity_poly.entity_id
_entity_poly.type
_entity_poly.pdbx_seq_one_letter_code
_entity_poly.pdbx_strand_id
1 'polypeptide(L)'
;MWSDQEIGFWKEYLQAHHGLDGELERLDGEFDLNIAVRVDGRIDAVLKVMRVGCDFGLVGMQVEALDHLAATMPDLPVPRVIRRHDGAAAAAVTDLSGDERIAWVISAIDGLPLGAMRPHPAALVHEIGHTLGRMTAGLEGFDHAALTRDFKWHPLQPHWAFTEVSEILDEDIKSLINKYFQIFENDIESELLNLEYQTIHCDGNDYNLLVSPSLDGPSLAGVIDFGDMVRAPAVCDLATAAAYMVLDKPRPMEALAALVEGYAAARPMTAHEIEMIFPLMMVRLGVSLVNSSIMAREHPDDPYVTVSQAPALAFLQQALGWDRREVAMRLRVAAGLGITDSASRVCGWLGANRDRFAPVMGTALGDAPVCSIAVGDSVLPTDPTNLTLDECDRLVPAALDGKAVHVGHYLEPRLVYTTDGYLTAPTAVEGRRTMHIGIDLFAPDGRPVHAPLEGEVVTAIDRANPQDYGGTVVLRHTTDDGDAFFTLYGHLDPASIAGLKTGDRLGSGTLFATLGSSAVNGGWQPHLHFQLAMCLPDGETASVDDWPGVADADD
;
A
#
# COMPACT_ATOMS: atom_id res chain seq x y z
N MET A 1 11.31 31.24 23.91
CA MET A 1 11.64 32.50 23.19
C MET A 1 13.13 32.73 23.37
N TRP A 2 13.89 32.93 22.29
CA TRP A 2 15.31 33.26 22.41
C TRP A 2 15.50 34.66 23.00
N SER A 3 16.62 34.85 23.68
CA SER A 3 17.09 36.17 24.07
C SER A 3 17.62 36.93 22.85
N ASP A 4 17.55 38.26 22.89
CA ASP A 4 18.16 39.13 21.86
C ASP A 4 19.66 38.86 21.69
N GLN A 5 20.32 38.41 22.77
CA GLN A 5 21.73 38.05 22.78
C GLN A 5 22.00 36.79 21.93
N GLU A 6 21.18 35.74 22.05
CA GLU A 6 21.28 34.52 21.24
C GLU A 6 21.04 34.80 19.76
N ILE A 7 20.03 35.62 19.44
CA ILE A 7 19.76 36.05 18.07
C ILE A 7 20.97 36.83 17.52
N GLY A 8 21.50 37.78 18.28
CA GLY A 8 22.66 38.58 17.89
C GLY A 8 23.89 37.73 17.60
N PHE A 9 24.19 36.76 18.46
CA PHE A 9 25.32 35.85 18.30
C PHE A 9 25.27 35.06 16.98
N TRP A 10 24.12 34.43 16.67
CA TRP A 10 24.00 33.64 15.45
C TRP A 10 23.95 34.50 14.18
N LYS A 11 23.41 35.72 14.26
CA LYS A 11 23.48 36.70 13.16
C LYS A 11 24.92 37.09 12.86
N GLU A 12 25.70 37.41 13.89
CA GLU A 12 27.12 37.75 13.74
C GLU A 12 27.91 36.58 13.14
N TYR A 13 27.65 35.35 13.60
CA TYR A 13 28.26 34.14 13.04
C TYR A 13 27.94 33.96 11.55
N LEU A 14 26.66 34.05 11.16
CA LEU A 14 26.22 33.90 9.78
C LEU A 14 26.83 34.98 8.86
N GLN A 15 26.83 36.24 9.31
CA GLN A 15 27.41 37.33 8.55
C GLN A 15 28.92 37.17 8.38
N ALA A 16 29.63 36.76 9.44
CA ALA A 16 31.09 36.62 9.41
C ALA A 16 31.58 35.45 8.56
N HIS A 17 30.85 34.32 8.55
CA HIS A 17 31.31 33.08 7.93
C HIS A 17 30.64 32.77 6.59
N HIS A 18 29.40 33.22 6.37
CA HIS A 18 28.62 32.92 5.16
C HIS A 18 28.19 34.18 4.39
N GLY A 19 28.28 35.37 5.00
CA GLY A 19 27.82 36.63 4.40
C GLY A 19 26.29 36.73 4.32
N LEU A 20 25.58 35.97 5.15
CA LEU A 20 24.12 35.98 5.24
C LEU A 20 23.67 36.98 6.30
N ASP A 21 22.86 37.95 5.88
CA ASP A 21 22.19 38.92 6.75
C ASP A 21 20.68 38.73 6.64
N GLY A 22 20.03 38.34 7.74
CA GLY A 22 18.61 37.99 7.74
C GLY A 22 17.98 37.97 9.13
N GLU A 23 16.66 37.86 9.15
CA GLU A 23 15.89 37.62 10.38
C GLU A 23 16.00 36.13 10.76
N LEU A 24 16.19 35.85 12.05
CA LEU A 24 16.34 34.47 12.54
C LEU A 24 15.06 34.02 13.21
N GLU A 25 14.59 32.83 12.83
CA GLU A 25 13.42 32.17 13.40
C GLU A 25 13.81 30.75 13.80
N ARG A 26 13.48 30.34 15.03
CA ARG A 26 13.72 28.97 15.47
C ARG A 26 12.70 28.04 14.81
N LEU A 27 13.20 26.96 14.22
CA LEU A 27 12.39 25.87 13.72
C LEU A 27 12.31 24.74 14.74
N ASP A 28 11.31 23.87 14.58
CA ASP A 28 11.17 22.66 15.39
C ASP A 28 12.34 21.69 15.12
N GLY A 29 12.63 20.86 16.13
CA GLY A 29 13.70 19.87 16.10
C GLY A 29 13.78 19.09 17.40
N GLU A 30 14.09 17.80 17.32
CA GLU A 30 14.13 16.90 18.48
C GLU A 30 15.39 17.10 19.32
N PHE A 31 16.56 17.11 18.67
CA PHE A 31 17.86 17.14 19.36
C PHE A 31 18.71 18.37 19.07
N ASP A 32 18.62 18.89 17.85
CA ASP A 32 19.48 19.95 17.32
C ASP A 32 18.70 21.26 17.17
N LEU A 33 19.44 22.37 17.14
CA LEU A 33 18.84 23.68 16.93
C LEU A 33 18.80 23.99 15.44
N ASN A 34 17.58 24.01 14.89
CA ASN A 34 17.31 24.42 13.52
C ASN A 34 16.89 25.90 13.50
N ILE A 35 17.53 26.71 12.65
CA ILE A 35 17.33 28.15 12.60
C ILE A 35 17.07 28.58 11.16
N ALA A 36 15.85 29.01 10.86
CA ALA A 36 15.52 29.66 9.59
C ALA A 36 16.18 31.04 9.51
N VAL A 37 16.82 31.30 8.37
CA VAL A 37 17.39 32.62 8.01
C VAL A 37 16.47 33.22 6.94
N ARG A 38 15.76 34.29 7.31
CA ARG A 38 14.85 35.00 6.40
C ARG A 38 15.52 36.21 5.76
N VAL A 39 15.52 36.24 4.44
CA VAL A 39 15.98 37.37 3.62
C VAL A 39 14.79 37.85 2.80
N ASP A 40 14.48 39.15 2.86
CA ASP A 40 13.34 39.76 2.16
C ASP A 40 11.98 39.04 2.39
N GLY A 41 11.78 38.52 3.60
CA GLY A 41 10.55 37.84 4.02
C GLY A 41 10.43 36.36 3.64
N ARG A 42 11.43 35.79 2.95
CA ARG A 42 11.48 34.36 2.57
C ARG A 42 12.56 33.62 3.34
N ILE A 43 12.35 32.35 3.67
CA ILE A 43 13.40 31.52 4.28
C ILE A 43 14.37 31.13 3.17
N ASP A 44 15.61 31.60 3.27
CA ASP A 44 16.64 31.44 2.23
C ASP A 44 17.66 30.35 2.61
N ALA A 45 17.92 30.22 3.92
CA ALA A 45 18.83 29.23 4.47
C ALA A 45 18.33 28.69 5.82
N VAL A 46 18.87 27.53 6.21
CA VAL A 46 18.71 26.96 7.54
C VAL A 46 20.10 26.77 8.15
N LEU A 47 20.35 27.44 9.28
CA LEU A 47 21.50 27.19 10.12
C LEU A 47 21.16 26.03 11.06
N LYS A 48 21.94 24.95 10.95
CA LYS A 48 21.89 23.79 11.83
C LYS A 48 23.00 23.90 12.87
N VAL A 49 22.63 23.88 14.15
CA VAL A 49 23.57 23.84 15.28
C VAL A 49 23.36 22.55 16.05
N MET A 50 24.35 21.66 15.96
CA MET A 50 24.28 20.32 16.54
C MET A 50 24.43 20.37 18.05
N ARG A 51 23.79 19.41 18.74
CA ARG A 51 23.94 19.18 20.19
C ARG A 51 25.39 19.05 20.66
N VAL A 52 25.66 19.31 21.95
CA VAL A 52 27.00 19.08 22.55
C VAL A 52 27.38 17.62 22.36
N GLY A 53 28.63 17.38 21.97
CA GLY A 53 29.17 16.03 21.81
C GLY A 53 28.70 15.32 20.54
N CYS A 54 28.05 16.04 19.61
CA CYS A 54 27.80 15.52 18.27
C CYS A 54 29.13 15.17 17.58
N ASP A 55 29.19 13.99 16.95
CA ASP A 55 30.33 13.57 16.15
C ASP A 55 30.39 14.38 14.85
N PHE A 56 31.55 14.97 14.55
CA PHE A 56 31.78 15.67 13.30
C PHE A 56 31.59 14.77 12.07
N GLY A 57 31.81 13.47 12.20
CA GLY A 57 31.52 12.48 11.17
C GLY A 57 30.04 12.43 10.77
N LEU A 58 29.11 12.71 11.70
CA LEU A 58 27.67 12.72 11.40
C LEU A 58 27.30 13.91 10.50
N VAL A 59 27.94 15.06 10.72
CA VAL A 59 27.74 16.26 9.87
C VAL A 59 28.47 16.08 8.54
N GLY A 60 29.70 15.52 8.56
CA GLY A 60 30.46 15.18 7.36
C GLY A 60 29.68 14.27 6.41
N MET A 61 29.09 13.21 6.94
CA MET A 61 28.20 12.30 6.19
C MET A 61 27.06 13.04 5.48
N GLN A 62 26.35 13.93 6.18
CA GLN A 62 25.24 14.69 5.62
C GLN A 62 25.70 15.66 4.53
N VAL A 63 26.80 16.37 4.77
CA VAL A 63 27.40 17.30 3.79
C VAL A 63 27.80 16.54 2.53
N GLU A 64 28.54 15.45 2.67
CA GLU A 64 29.05 14.69 1.53
C GLU A 64 27.92 14.00 0.75
N ALA A 65 26.85 13.54 1.41
CA ALA A 65 25.67 12.98 0.74
C ALA A 65 24.93 14.04 -0.08
N LEU A 66 24.72 15.24 0.47
CA LEU A 66 24.07 16.34 -0.25
C LEU A 66 24.92 16.83 -1.43
N ASP A 67 26.25 16.88 -1.28
CA ASP A 67 27.16 17.18 -2.38
C ASP A 67 27.14 16.09 -3.46
N HIS A 68 27.09 14.81 -3.05
CA HIS A 68 26.95 13.67 -3.95
C HIS A 68 25.65 13.78 -4.76
N LEU A 69 24.51 13.97 -4.10
CA LEU A 69 23.21 14.17 -4.76
C LEU A 69 23.21 15.39 -5.68
N ALA A 70 23.83 16.50 -5.29
CA ALA A 70 23.95 17.68 -6.15
C ALA A 70 24.77 17.40 -7.43
N ALA A 71 25.72 16.45 -7.37
CA ALA A 71 26.52 16.04 -8.51
C ALA A 71 25.84 14.98 -9.39
N THR A 72 25.13 14.02 -8.79
CA THR A 72 24.49 12.89 -9.51
C THR A 72 23.08 13.22 -10.00
N MET A 73 22.30 13.97 -9.22
CA MET A 73 20.89 14.32 -9.45
C MET A 73 20.65 15.81 -9.14
N PRO A 74 21.19 16.74 -9.95
CA PRO A 74 21.18 18.19 -9.64
C PRO A 74 19.79 18.81 -9.55
N ASP A 75 18.79 18.21 -10.20
CA ASP A 75 17.38 18.63 -10.20
C ASP A 75 16.55 18.01 -9.06
N LEU A 76 17.14 17.12 -8.24
CA LEU A 76 16.46 16.57 -7.08
C LEU A 76 16.20 17.69 -6.04
N PRO A 77 14.95 17.84 -5.56
CA PRO A 77 14.57 18.92 -4.66
C PRO A 77 14.99 18.59 -3.21
N VAL A 78 16.29 18.65 -2.95
CA VAL A 78 16.88 18.44 -1.62
C VAL A 78 17.77 19.65 -1.28
N PRO A 79 18.07 19.92 0.01
CA PRO A 79 18.91 21.05 0.38
C PRO A 79 20.29 21.01 -0.28
N ARG A 80 20.94 22.18 -0.34
CA ARG A 80 22.33 22.33 -0.82
C ARG A 80 23.17 22.91 0.30
N VAL A 81 24.39 22.41 0.46
CA VAL A 81 25.32 22.91 1.48
C VAL A 81 25.80 24.32 1.13
N ILE A 82 25.56 25.28 2.01
CA ILE A 82 26.06 26.65 1.90
C ILE A 82 27.41 26.73 2.61
N ARG A 83 28.48 26.66 1.83
CA ARG A 83 29.86 26.70 2.34
C ARG A 83 30.21 28.08 2.89
N ARG A 84 31.11 28.08 3.87
CA ARG A 84 31.73 29.28 4.42
C ARG A 84 32.66 29.95 3.40
N HIS A 85 33.05 31.20 3.65
CA HIS A 85 34.00 31.93 2.80
C HIS A 85 35.38 31.27 2.69
N ASP A 86 35.78 30.47 3.68
CA ASP A 86 37.02 29.67 3.65
C ASP A 86 36.87 28.30 2.96
N GLY A 87 35.67 28.01 2.43
CA GLY A 87 35.34 26.76 1.75
C GLY A 87 34.90 25.62 2.66
N ALA A 88 34.97 25.78 3.99
CA ALA A 88 34.52 24.75 4.92
C ALA A 88 32.99 24.63 4.94
N ALA A 89 32.49 23.40 5.03
CA ALA A 89 31.04 23.12 5.09
C ALA A 89 30.46 23.24 6.51
N ALA A 90 31.28 23.00 7.55
CA ALA A 90 30.89 23.05 8.95
C ALA A 90 32.02 23.63 9.82
N ALA A 91 31.69 24.05 11.04
CA ALA A 91 32.63 24.61 12.00
C ALA A 91 32.34 24.13 13.42
N ALA A 92 33.39 23.95 14.22
CA ALA A 92 33.23 23.97 15.68
C ALA A 92 33.01 25.42 16.14
N VAL A 93 31.98 25.63 16.96
CA VAL A 93 31.58 26.94 17.48
C VAL A 93 31.33 26.84 18.97
N THR A 94 31.94 27.73 19.75
CA THR A 94 31.60 27.90 21.16
C THR A 94 30.39 28.80 21.28
N ASP A 95 29.27 28.27 21.76
CA ASP A 95 28.03 29.04 21.93
C ASP A 95 28.12 30.03 23.11
N LEU A 96 27.06 30.83 23.33
CA LEU A 96 27.00 31.80 24.43
C LEU A 96 27.08 31.19 25.82
N SER A 97 26.78 29.89 25.96
CA SER A 97 26.90 29.15 27.22
C SER A 97 28.32 28.63 27.46
N GLY A 98 29.22 28.76 26.47
CA GLY A 98 30.58 28.24 26.52
C GLY A 98 30.70 26.79 26.05
N ASP A 99 29.62 26.20 25.52
CA ASP A 99 29.63 24.83 25.03
C ASP A 99 30.15 24.76 23.59
N GLU A 100 30.96 23.75 23.28
CA GLU A 100 31.38 23.47 21.91
C GLU A 100 30.27 22.73 21.14
N ARG A 101 29.89 23.29 19.99
CA ARG A 101 28.85 22.81 19.08
C ARG A 101 29.44 22.68 17.68
N ILE A 102 28.73 21.98 16.79
CA ILE A 102 29.01 22.02 15.36
C ILE A 102 27.94 22.85 14.68
N ALA A 103 28.33 23.82 13.85
CA ALA A 103 27.42 24.67 13.09
C ALA A 103 27.68 24.55 11.59
N TRP A 104 26.61 24.45 10.81
CA TRP A 104 26.65 24.38 9.34
C TRP A 104 25.36 24.93 8.74
N VAL A 105 25.39 25.27 7.46
CA VAL A 105 24.28 25.96 6.78
C VAL A 105 23.90 25.22 5.51
N ILE A 106 22.59 25.05 5.32
CA ILE A 106 21.98 24.49 4.10
C ILE A 106 20.99 25.48 3.49
N SER A 107 20.75 25.38 2.19
CA SER A 107 19.69 26.13 1.53
C SER A 107 18.33 25.71 2.07
N ALA A 108 17.43 26.68 2.21
CA ALA A 108 16.04 26.40 2.52
C ALA A 108 15.31 25.85 1.29
N ILE A 109 14.23 25.12 1.53
CA ILE A 109 13.25 24.72 0.52
C ILE A 109 11.93 25.37 0.91
N ASP A 110 11.33 26.11 -0.02
CA ASP A 110 10.04 26.77 0.20
C ASP A 110 8.91 25.75 0.07
N GLY A 111 8.15 25.54 1.14
CA GLY A 111 7.06 24.58 1.19
C GLY A 111 6.52 24.40 2.59
N LEU A 112 5.33 23.81 2.67
CA LEU A 112 4.72 23.40 3.95
C LEU A 112 5.02 21.93 4.20
N PRO A 113 5.20 21.47 5.45
CA PRO A 113 5.22 20.05 5.75
C PRO A 113 3.96 19.35 5.23
N LEU A 114 4.10 18.16 4.63
CA LEU A 114 3.00 17.35 4.12
C LEU A 114 1.91 17.14 5.19
N GLY A 115 2.32 16.89 6.43
CA GLY A 115 1.44 16.72 7.59
C GLY A 115 0.51 17.93 7.83
N ALA A 116 0.94 19.14 7.46
CA ALA A 116 0.19 20.38 7.64
C ALA A 116 -0.75 20.73 6.48
N MET A 117 -0.76 19.95 5.40
CA MET A 117 -1.61 20.19 4.22
C MET A 117 -2.61 19.07 4.02
N ARG A 118 -3.80 19.39 3.49
CA ARG A 118 -4.79 18.44 2.95
C ARG A 118 -5.50 19.08 1.74
N PRO A 119 -6.04 18.30 0.79
CA PRO A 119 -5.97 16.83 0.68
C PRO A 119 -4.61 16.34 0.16
N HIS A 120 -4.38 15.03 0.26
CA HIS A 120 -3.21 14.36 -0.32
C HIS A 120 -3.66 13.47 -1.48
N PRO A 121 -3.83 14.02 -2.70
CA PRO A 121 -4.30 13.25 -3.85
C PRO A 121 -3.28 12.18 -4.26
N ALA A 122 -3.75 11.08 -4.86
CA ALA A 122 -2.89 9.99 -5.33
C ALA A 122 -1.74 10.48 -6.23
N ALA A 123 -1.98 11.49 -7.07
CA ALA A 123 -0.94 12.10 -7.92
C ALA A 123 0.23 12.70 -7.12
N LEU A 124 -0.04 13.37 -5.99
CA LEU A 124 1.00 13.88 -5.10
C LEU A 124 1.76 12.74 -4.43
N VAL A 125 1.04 11.70 -3.98
CA VAL A 125 1.66 10.53 -3.32
C VAL A 125 2.56 9.77 -4.29
N HIS A 126 2.15 9.65 -5.56
CA HIS A 126 2.98 9.12 -6.63
C HIS A 126 4.22 9.99 -6.88
N GLU A 127 4.09 11.31 -6.96
CA GLU A 127 5.23 12.23 -7.10
C GLU A 127 6.23 12.10 -5.94
N ILE A 128 5.73 11.95 -4.71
CA ILE A 128 6.56 11.67 -3.52
C ILE A 128 7.32 10.36 -3.71
N GLY A 129 6.62 9.28 -4.04
CA GLY A 129 7.24 7.96 -4.27
C GLY A 129 8.34 8.03 -5.32
N HIS A 130 8.05 8.68 -6.45
CA HIS A 130 9.01 8.88 -7.53
C HIS A 130 10.22 9.68 -7.09
N THR A 131 10.04 10.77 -6.33
CA THR A 131 11.16 11.57 -5.83
C THR A 131 12.02 10.81 -4.83
N LEU A 132 11.41 10.02 -3.94
CA LEU A 132 12.13 9.16 -3.01
C LEU A 132 12.91 8.07 -3.74
N GLY A 133 12.32 7.43 -4.76
CA GLY A 133 13.02 6.45 -5.60
C GLY A 133 14.22 7.05 -6.34
N ARG A 134 14.06 8.27 -6.86
CA ARG A 134 15.17 9.04 -7.47
C ARG A 134 16.26 9.39 -6.46
N MET A 135 15.89 9.74 -5.23
CA MET A 135 16.84 10.04 -4.16
C MET A 135 17.63 8.79 -3.77
N THR A 136 16.97 7.66 -3.54
CA THR A 136 17.64 6.39 -3.22
C THR A 136 18.60 6.00 -4.37
N ALA A 137 18.16 6.06 -5.63
CA ALA A 137 19.03 5.81 -6.79
C ALA A 137 20.19 6.83 -6.89
N GLY A 138 19.95 8.09 -6.56
CA GLY A 138 20.96 9.15 -6.56
C GLY A 138 22.03 9.00 -5.47
N LEU A 139 21.76 8.23 -4.42
CA LEU A 139 22.70 7.87 -3.33
C LEU A 139 23.50 6.59 -3.63
N GLU A 140 23.25 5.92 -4.75
CA GLU A 140 23.98 4.72 -5.13
C GLU A 140 25.48 5.02 -5.28
N GLY A 141 26.32 4.21 -4.62
CA GLY A 141 27.77 4.38 -4.60
C GLY A 141 28.28 5.46 -3.62
N PHE A 142 27.41 6.22 -2.96
CA PHE A 142 27.81 7.04 -1.82
C PHE A 142 28.08 6.17 -0.58
N ASP A 143 29.17 6.48 0.12
CA ASP A 143 29.59 5.79 1.34
C ASP A 143 30.29 6.77 2.29
N HIS A 144 30.15 6.53 3.59
CA HIS A 144 30.76 7.27 4.66
C HIS A 144 30.81 6.42 5.95
N ALA A 145 31.88 6.55 6.75
CA ALA A 145 32.07 5.74 7.96
C ALA A 145 30.95 5.88 9.00
N ALA A 146 30.34 7.07 9.09
CA ALA A 146 29.24 7.37 10.02
C ALA A 146 27.88 6.72 9.64
N LEU A 147 27.76 6.09 8.46
CA LEU A 147 26.57 5.32 8.08
C LEU A 147 26.43 4.02 8.88
N THR A 148 27.55 3.49 9.39
CA THR A 148 27.55 2.32 10.28
C THR A 148 27.45 2.80 11.71
N ARG A 149 26.22 2.84 12.24
CA ARG A 149 25.93 3.32 13.59
C ARG A 149 24.70 2.64 14.16
N ASP A 150 24.64 2.57 15.48
CA ASP A 150 23.44 2.16 16.19
C ASP A 150 22.61 3.39 16.52
N PHE A 151 21.32 3.36 16.19
CA PHE A 151 20.36 4.39 16.59
C PHE A 151 18.95 3.79 16.65
N LYS A 152 18.09 4.42 17.44
CA LYS A 152 16.76 3.91 17.78
C LYS A 152 15.87 3.59 16.57
N TRP A 153 16.07 4.34 15.49
CA TRP A 153 15.28 4.26 14.26
C TRP A 153 15.92 3.41 13.17
N HIS A 154 17.02 2.71 13.46
CA HIS A 154 17.71 1.87 12.50
C HIS A 154 16.77 0.74 11.99
N PRO A 155 16.52 0.63 10.68
CA PRO A 155 15.46 -0.24 10.14
C PRO A 155 15.78 -1.74 10.29
N LEU A 156 17.06 -2.08 10.42
CA LEU A 156 17.53 -3.46 10.67
C LEU A 156 17.70 -3.80 12.17
N GLN A 157 17.38 -2.88 13.09
CA GLN A 157 17.50 -3.13 14.54
C GLN A 157 16.19 -2.78 15.30
N PRO A 158 15.00 -3.24 14.85
CA PRO A 158 13.74 -2.91 15.50
C PRO A 158 13.51 -3.65 16.84
N HIS A 159 14.36 -4.63 17.18
CA HIS A 159 14.14 -5.60 18.26
C HIS A 159 13.94 -4.99 19.65
N TRP A 160 14.46 -3.78 19.91
CA TRP A 160 14.21 -3.07 21.16
C TRP A 160 12.72 -2.77 21.35
N ALA A 161 11.97 -2.52 20.27
CA ALA A 161 10.54 -2.29 20.34
C ALA A 161 9.77 -3.59 20.62
N PHE A 162 10.34 -4.75 20.28
CA PHE A 162 9.71 -6.05 20.51
C PHE A 162 9.68 -6.35 22.01
N THR A 163 10.75 -6.00 22.72
CA THR A 163 10.83 -6.16 24.18
C THR A 163 9.90 -5.21 24.93
N GLU A 164 9.61 -4.05 24.34
CA GLU A 164 8.78 -2.99 24.94
C GLU A 164 7.35 -2.97 24.38
N VAL A 165 6.93 -3.99 23.62
CA VAL A 165 5.60 -4.05 22.98
C VAL A 165 4.44 -3.98 24.00
N SER A 166 4.71 -4.33 25.27
CA SER A 166 3.75 -4.20 26.37
C SER A 166 3.35 -2.76 26.70
N GLU A 167 4.10 -1.76 26.22
CA GLU A 167 3.74 -0.35 26.38
C GLU A 167 2.54 0.05 25.49
N ILE A 168 2.14 -0.80 24.52
CA ILE A 168 0.89 -0.63 23.78
C ILE A 168 -0.27 -1.15 24.63
N LEU A 169 -1.20 -0.26 24.99
CA LEU A 169 -2.32 -0.58 25.89
C LEU A 169 -3.52 -1.21 25.18
N ASP A 170 -3.75 -0.88 23.91
CA ASP A 170 -4.82 -1.49 23.11
C ASP A 170 -4.40 -2.91 22.74
N GLU A 171 -5.15 -3.91 23.21
CA GLU A 171 -4.82 -5.33 23.06
C GLU A 171 -4.90 -5.81 21.60
N ASP A 172 -5.86 -5.30 20.82
CA ASP A 172 -6.03 -5.70 19.41
C ASP A 172 -4.87 -5.14 18.58
N ILE A 173 -4.51 -3.88 18.82
CA ILE A 173 -3.38 -3.23 18.16
C ILE A 173 -2.05 -3.87 18.58
N LYS A 174 -1.87 -4.16 19.88
CA LYS A 174 -0.69 -4.86 20.38
C LYS A 174 -0.55 -6.24 19.73
N SER A 175 -1.64 -6.99 19.61
CA SER A 175 -1.66 -8.30 18.95
C SER A 175 -1.24 -8.19 17.48
N LEU A 176 -1.77 -7.20 16.75
CA LEU A 176 -1.42 -6.94 15.36
C LEU A 176 0.06 -6.57 15.19
N ILE A 177 0.57 -5.64 15.99
CA ILE A 177 1.98 -5.23 15.94
C ILE A 177 2.90 -6.38 16.30
N ASN A 178 2.58 -7.14 17.36
CA ASN A 178 3.36 -8.31 17.77
C ASN A 178 3.37 -9.39 16.68
N LYS A 179 2.27 -9.60 15.94
CA LYS A 179 2.24 -10.46 14.75
C LYS A 179 3.28 -10.00 13.71
N TYR A 180 3.37 -8.70 13.41
CA TYR A 180 4.35 -8.20 12.44
C TYR A 180 5.80 -8.20 12.94
N PHE A 181 6.02 -8.04 14.25
CA PHE A 181 7.34 -8.27 14.85
C PHE A 181 7.77 -9.73 14.71
N GLN A 182 6.86 -10.68 14.91
CA GLN A 182 7.13 -12.11 14.69
C GLN A 182 7.36 -12.42 13.19
N ILE A 183 6.61 -11.81 12.28
CA ILE A 183 6.85 -11.95 10.84
C ILE A 183 8.24 -11.41 10.47
N PHE A 184 8.65 -10.27 11.04
CA PHE A 184 9.98 -9.74 10.83
C PHE A 184 11.06 -10.75 11.26
N GLU A 185 11.01 -11.20 12.51
CA GLU A 185 12.02 -12.08 13.10
C GLU A 185 12.09 -13.45 12.40
N ASN A 186 10.93 -14.04 12.06
CA ASN A 186 10.88 -15.41 11.54
C ASN A 186 10.99 -15.50 10.01
N ASP A 187 10.44 -14.53 9.27
CA ASP A 187 10.25 -14.65 7.83
C ASP A 187 11.11 -13.66 7.04
N ILE A 188 11.35 -12.45 7.55
CA ILE A 188 11.90 -11.34 6.74
C ILE A 188 13.34 -11.01 7.07
N GLU A 189 13.74 -11.04 8.35
CA GLU A 189 15.02 -10.51 8.80
C GLU A 189 16.20 -11.17 8.06
N SER A 190 16.21 -12.50 7.99
CA SER A 190 17.28 -13.22 7.29
C SER A 190 17.35 -12.89 5.79
N GLU A 191 16.21 -12.69 5.14
CA GLU A 191 16.15 -12.37 3.71
C GLU A 191 16.57 -10.92 3.45
N LEU A 192 16.09 -9.99 4.29
CA LEU A 192 16.44 -8.58 4.26
C LEU A 192 17.95 -8.36 4.41
N LEU A 193 18.59 -9.07 5.34
CA LEU A 193 20.04 -9.00 5.57
C LEU A 193 20.86 -9.56 4.39
N ASN A 194 20.25 -10.32 3.48
CA ASN A 194 20.90 -10.82 2.27
C ASN A 194 20.70 -9.93 1.05
N LEU A 195 19.87 -8.89 1.13
CA LEU A 195 19.71 -7.91 0.06
C LEU A 195 20.96 -7.01 -0.06
N GLU A 196 21.08 -6.32 -1.19
CA GLU A 196 22.16 -5.37 -1.42
C GLU A 196 21.98 -4.12 -0.55
N TYR A 197 23.05 -3.72 0.15
CA TYR A 197 23.08 -2.56 1.03
C TYR A 197 23.53 -1.32 0.28
N GLN A 198 22.83 -0.21 0.49
CA GLN A 198 23.23 1.11 0.01
C GLN A 198 22.96 2.18 1.06
N THR A 199 23.38 3.41 0.79
CA THR A 199 22.98 4.55 1.62
C THR A 199 21.52 4.89 1.33
N ILE A 200 20.71 4.98 2.38
CA ILE A 200 19.31 5.40 2.30
C ILE A 200 19.05 6.62 3.18
N HIS A 201 17.99 7.38 2.89
CA HIS A 201 17.59 8.55 3.68
C HIS A 201 17.05 8.16 5.05
N CYS A 202 16.22 7.12 5.09
CA CYS A 202 15.66 6.47 6.27
C CYS A 202 14.70 7.32 7.12
N ASP A 203 14.18 8.44 6.60
CA ASP A 203 13.26 9.29 7.36
C ASP A 203 12.26 10.09 6.49
N GLY A 204 11.72 9.46 5.45
CA GLY A 204 10.71 10.04 4.55
C GLY A 204 9.32 10.25 5.17
N ASN A 205 9.23 10.81 6.37
CA ASN A 205 7.99 11.10 7.09
C ASN A 205 7.30 12.39 6.60
N ASP A 206 6.04 12.61 7.00
CA ASP A 206 5.20 13.71 6.56
C ASP A 206 5.62 15.10 7.06
N TYR A 207 6.61 15.19 7.96
CA TYR A 207 7.24 16.46 8.37
C TYR A 207 8.52 16.77 7.59
N ASN A 208 9.17 15.75 7.03
CA ASN A 208 10.37 15.89 6.20
C ASN A 208 10.09 15.99 4.69
N LEU A 209 8.81 15.87 4.30
CA LEU A 209 8.34 16.07 2.93
C LEU A 209 7.66 17.44 2.85
N LEU A 210 8.29 18.38 2.15
CA LEU A 210 7.75 19.71 1.92
C LEU A 210 6.96 19.75 0.63
N VAL A 211 5.83 20.45 0.66
CA VAL A 211 4.85 20.50 -0.42
C VAL A 211 4.43 21.93 -0.72
N SER A 212 4.29 22.22 -2.00
CA SER A 212 3.85 23.51 -2.52
C SER A 212 2.39 23.43 -2.97
N PRO A 213 1.46 24.21 -2.39
CA PRO A 213 0.10 24.29 -2.90
C PRO A 213 0.06 25.04 -4.23
N SER A 214 -0.75 24.56 -5.18
CA SER A 214 -0.98 25.24 -6.45
C SER A 214 -2.43 25.09 -6.93
N LEU A 215 -2.83 25.90 -7.92
CA LEU A 215 -4.16 25.82 -8.53
C LEU A 215 -4.38 24.50 -9.30
N ASP A 216 -3.31 23.91 -9.82
CA ASP A 216 -3.35 22.66 -10.58
C ASP A 216 -3.20 21.42 -9.67
N GLY A 217 -3.13 21.62 -8.36
CA GLY A 217 -2.91 20.59 -7.34
C GLY A 217 -1.61 20.82 -6.56
N PRO A 218 -1.49 20.24 -5.35
CA PRO A 218 -0.25 20.29 -4.60
C PRO A 218 0.85 19.49 -5.31
N SER A 219 2.10 19.93 -5.17
CA SER A 219 3.29 19.22 -5.67
C SER A 219 4.35 19.11 -4.58
N LEU A 220 5.25 18.14 -4.71
CA LEU A 220 6.39 18.01 -3.81
C LEU A 220 7.38 19.16 -4.07
N ALA A 221 7.63 19.95 -3.02
CA ALA A 221 8.60 21.04 -3.04
C ALA A 221 10.01 20.55 -2.66
N GLY A 222 10.11 19.55 -1.79
CA GLY A 222 11.39 18.88 -1.54
C GLY A 222 11.43 17.94 -0.35
N VAL A 223 12.55 17.23 -0.22
CA VAL A 223 12.83 16.28 0.86
C VAL A 223 13.95 16.85 1.73
N ILE A 224 13.71 16.96 3.03
CA ILE A 224 14.65 17.53 3.99
C ILE A 224 15.12 16.50 5.02
N ASP A 225 16.02 16.95 5.88
CA ASP A 225 16.60 16.25 7.03
C ASP A 225 17.29 14.91 6.75
N PHE A 226 18.61 14.96 6.55
CA PHE A 226 19.44 13.79 6.23
C PHE A 226 20.12 13.20 7.49
N GLY A 227 19.60 13.53 8.68
CA GLY A 227 20.19 13.15 9.97
C GLY A 227 20.12 11.66 10.29
N ASP A 228 19.15 10.95 9.70
CA ASP A 228 18.84 9.53 9.97
C ASP A 228 19.39 8.56 8.91
N MET A 229 20.17 9.08 7.95
CA MET A 229 20.81 8.25 6.94
C MET A 229 21.61 7.09 7.54
N VAL A 230 21.53 5.96 6.86
CA VAL A 230 22.13 4.70 7.26
C VAL A 230 22.42 3.83 6.05
N ARG A 231 23.26 2.82 6.24
CA ARG A 231 23.46 1.77 5.26
C ARG A 231 22.45 0.63 5.49
N ALA A 232 21.53 0.43 4.55
CA ALA A 232 20.54 -0.64 4.58
C ALA A 232 20.04 -0.99 3.16
N PRO A 233 19.29 -2.10 2.98
CA PRO A 233 18.57 -2.36 1.74
C PRO A 233 17.58 -1.24 1.40
N ALA A 234 17.49 -0.88 0.11
CA ALA A 234 16.68 0.25 -0.38
C ALA A 234 15.19 0.16 0.00
N VAL A 235 14.64 -1.06 0.08
CA VAL A 235 13.25 -1.29 0.49
C VAL A 235 12.93 -0.72 1.87
N CYS A 236 13.91 -0.61 2.77
CA CYS A 236 13.74 0.00 4.09
C CYS A 236 13.41 1.50 4.00
N ASP A 237 13.93 2.20 2.99
CA ASP A 237 13.66 3.63 2.78
C ASP A 237 12.20 3.85 2.39
N LEU A 238 11.73 3.05 1.42
CA LEU A 238 10.34 3.07 0.97
C LEU A 238 9.37 2.63 2.07
N ALA A 239 9.68 1.56 2.79
CA ALA A 239 8.86 1.09 3.91
C ALA A 239 8.75 2.13 5.04
N THR A 240 9.81 2.91 5.27
CA THR A 240 9.80 4.01 6.23
C THR A 240 8.85 5.11 5.78
N ALA A 241 8.94 5.56 4.53
CA ALA A 241 8.01 6.56 4.00
C ALA A 241 6.56 6.06 3.98
N ALA A 242 6.35 4.79 3.61
CA ALA A 242 5.04 4.15 3.58
C ALA A 242 4.33 4.21 4.94
N ALA A 243 5.09 4.08 6.04
CA ALA A 243 4.54 4.08 7.40
C ALA A 243 3.81 5.40 7.72
N TYR A 244 4.29 6.52 7.19
CA TYR A 244 3.65 7.82 7.39
C TYR A 244 2.67 8.16 6.27
N MET A 245 2.89 7.64 5.07
CA MET A 245 2.04 7.93 3.91
C MET A 245 0.65 7.30 3.99
N VAL A 246 0.46 6.25 4.78
CA VAL A 246 -0.86 5.62 4.98
C VAL A 246 -1.70 6.30 6.08
N LEU A 247 -1.11 7.21 6.85
CA LEU A 247 -1.76 7.85 7.99
C LEU A 247 -2.78 8.90 7.53
N ASP A 248 -3.90 8.99 8.27
CA ASP A 248 -5.02 9.92 8.00
C ASP A 248 -5.54 9.89 6.55
N LYS A 249 -5.47 8.73 5.90
CA LYS A 249 -6.03 8.54 4.56
C LYS A 249 -7.42 7.92 4.65
N PRO A 250 -8.40 8.40 3.86
CA PRO A 250 -9.65 7.68 3.68
C PRO A 250 -9.43 6.35 2.93
N ARG A 251 -8.40 6.29 2.08
CA ARG A 251 -8.02 5.12 1.27
C ARG A 251 -6.51 4.85 1.42
N PRO A 252 -6.08 4.24 2.54
CA PRO A 252 -4.66 4.03 2.79
C PRO A 252 -4.02 3.08 1.76
N MET A 253 -4.76 2.11 1.22
CA MET A 253 -4.25 1.20 0.18
C MET A 253 -3.95 1.94 -1.13
N GLU A 254 -4.83 2.86 -1.56
CA GLU A 254 -4.61 3.68 -2.76
C GLU A 254 -3.38 4.58 -2.59
N ALA A 255 -3.20 5.19 -1.42
CA ALA A 255 -2.01 5.97 -1.11
C ALA A 255 -0.74 5.11 -1.12
N LEU A 256 -0.79 3.92 -0.51
CA LEU A 256 0.33 2.98 -0.50
C LEU A 256 0.70 2.52 -1.92
N ALA A 257 -0.30 2.15 -2.73
CA ALA A 257 -0.09 1.76 -4.13
C ALA A 257 0.51 2.90 -4.96
N ALA A 258 -0.01 4.13 -4.85
CA ALA A 258 0.52 5.29 -5.56
C ALA A 258 1.98 5.58 -5.18
N LEU A 259 2.32 5.46 -3.88
CA LEU A 259 3.70 5.65 -3.40
C LEU A 259 4.64 4.60 -4.02
N VAL A 260 4.23 3.33 -4.01
CA VAL A 260 5.02 2.23 -4.58
C VAL A 260 5.15 2.34 -6.09
N GLU A 261 4.08 2.70 -6.80
CA GLU A 261 4.10 2.95 -8.24
C GLU A 261 5.12 4.04 -8.61
N GLY A 262 5.05 5.19 -7.94
CA GLY A 262 6.00 6.28 -8.15
C GLY A 262 7.44 5.84 -7.87
N TYR A 263 7.67 5.18 -6.73
CA TYR A 263 9.01 4.72 -6.35
C TYR A 263 9.57 3.71 -7.37
N ALA A 264 8.77 2.71 -7.75
CA ALA A 264 9.14 1.69 -8.73
C ALA A 264 9.43 2.28 -10.13
N ALA A 265 8.74 3.36 -10.51
CA ALA A 265 8.99 4.08 -11.76
C ALA A 265 10.38 4.75 -11.79
N ALA A 266 10.90 5.20 -10.65
CA ALA A 266 12.23 5.78 -10.53
C ALA A 266 13.33 4.75 -10.24
N ARG A 267 13.02 3.73 -9.44
CA ARG A 267 13.91 2.63 -9.05
C ARG A 267 13.16 1.30 -9.15
N PRO A 268 13.40 0.50 -10.21
CA PRO A 268 12.77 -0.79 -10.38
C PRO A 268 12.95 -1.68 -9.14
N MET A 269 11.90 -2.40 -8.78
CA MET A 269 11.88 -3.29 -7.62
C MET A 269 11.64 -4.73 -8.04
N THR A 270 12.24 -5.65 -7.31
CA THR A 270 11.95 -7.07 -7.44
C THR A 270 10.64 -7.44 -6.73
N ALA A 271 10.01 -8.53 -7.16
CA ALA A 271 8.88 -9.15 -6.46
C ALA A 271 9.15 -9.34 -4.96
N HIS A 272 10.36 -9.79 -4.64
CA HIS A 272 10.79 -10.07 -3.28
C HIS A 272 10.90 -8.80 -2.43
N GLU A 273 11.51 -7.72 -2.95
CA GLU A 273 11.51 -6.42 -2.26
C GLU A 273 10.07 -5.91 -2.02
N ILE A 274 9.17 -6.05 -3.01
CA ILE A 274 7.78 -5.59 -2.88
C ILE A 274 7.03 -6.32 -1.76
N GLU A 275 7.22 -7.63 -1.64
CA GLU A 275 6.60 -8.46 -0.59
C GLU A 275 7.04 -8.08 0.83
N MET A 276 8.20 -7.41 0.98
CA MET A 276 8.70 -6.92 2.26
C MET A 276 8.17 -5.53 2.64
N ILE A 277 7.64 -4.73 1.70
CA ILE A 277 7.24 -3.34 1.96
C ILE A 277 6.23 -3.25 3.09
N PHE A 278 5.11 -3.98 2.99
CA PHE A 278 4.03 -3.89 3.95
C PHE A 278 4.43 -4.39 5.35
N PRO A 279 5.09 -5.55 5.51
CA PRO A 279 5.60 -5.96 6.82
C PRO A 279 6.60 -4.98 7.43
N LEU A 280 7.56 -4.46 6.65
CA LEU A 280 8.55 -3.51 7.16
C LEU A 280 7.90 -2.18 7.55
N MET A 281 6.88 -1.75 6.80
CA MET A 281 6.04 -0.61 7.15
C MET A 281 5.32 -0.83 8.48
N MET A 282 4.72 -1.99 8.68
CA MET A 282 4.04 -2.36 9.93
C MET A 282 5.01 -2.43 11.12
N VAL A 283 6.23 -2.93 10.90
CA VAL A 283 7.31 -2.90 11.90
C VAL A 283 7.67 -1.46 12.25
N ARG A 284 7.89 -0.58 11.25
CA ARG A 284 8.20 0.84 11.49
C ARG A 284 7.10 1.55 12.28
N LEU A 285 5.83 1.29 11.96
CA LEU A 285 4.68 1.77 12.72
C LEU A 285 4.69 1.26 14.16
N GLY A 286 4.99 -0.02 14.36
CA GLY A 286 5.14 -0.63 15.68
C GLY A 286 6.24 0.05 16.51
N VAL A 287 7.42 0.27 15.93
CA VAL A 287 8.53 1.01 16.56
C VAL A 287 8.08 2.43 16.94
N SER A 288 7.40 3.14 16.04
CA SER A 288 6.89 4.49 16.30
C SER A 288 5.87 4.50 17.44
N LEU A 289 4.94 3.55 17.45
CA LEU A 289 3.90 3.46 18.46
C LEU A 289 4.47 3.13 19.84
N VAL A 290 5.36 2.12 19.94
CA VAL A 290 6.07 1.78 21.17
C VAL A 290 6.86 2.98 21.68
N ASN A 291 7.61 3.65 20.81
CA ASN A 291 8.33 4.88 21.17
C ASN A 291 7.38 5.94 21.77
N SER A 292 6.30 6.26 21.06
CA SER A 292 5.33 7.27 21.50
C SER A 292 4.66 6.90 22.82
N SER A 293 4.36 5.63 23.06
CA SER A 293 3.79 5.16 24.33
C SER A 293 4.75 5.32 25.50
N ILE A 294 6.03 4.95 25.32
CA ILE A 294 7.07 5.15 26.34
C ILE A 294 7.23 6.65 26.65
N MET A 295 7.34 7.46 25.60
CA MET A 295 7.51 8.91 25.76
C MET A 295 6.29 9.56 26.41
N ALA A 296 5.06 9.13 26.09
CA ALA A 296 3.85 9.67 26.70
C ALA A 296 3.76 9.35 28.20
N ARG A 297 4.33 8.21 28.61
CA ARG A 297 4.45 7.83 30.02
C ARG A 297 5.52 8.66 30.76
N GLU A 298 6.62 8.99 30.09
CA GLU A 298 7.75 9.74 30.67
C GLU A 298 7.53 11.26 30.66
N HIS A 299 6.84 11.79 29.65
CA HIS A 299 6.60 13.20 29.39
C HIS A 299 5.12 13.46 29.07
N PRO A 300 4.20 13.25 30.04
CA PRO A 300 2.76 13.27 29.79
C PRO A 300 2.19 14.64 29.36
N ASP A 301 2.94 15.72 29.61
CA ASP A 301 2.54 17.09 29.27
C ASP A 301 3.11 17.58 27.92
N ASP A 302 3.88 16.75 27.20
CA ASP A 302 4.45 17.13 25.90
C ASP A 302 3.51 16.74 24.74
N PRO A 303 2.83 17.73 24.11
CA PRO A 303 1.91 17.45 23.01
C PRO A 303 2.62 16.90 21.76
N TYR A 304 3.94 17.12 21.62
CA TYR A 304 4.72 16.66 20.46
C TYR A 304 4.87 15.13 20.43
N VAL A 305 4.80 14.50 21.61
CA VAL A 305 5.02 13.05 21.77
C VAL A 305 3.95 12.18 21.09
N THR A 306 2.75 12.73 20.85
CA THR A 306 1.59 11.95 20.39
C THR A 306 1.07 12.35 19.01
N VAL A 307 1.78 13.23 18.29
CA VAL A 307 1.34 13.80 17.00
C VAL A 307 0.95 12.72 15.99
N SER A 308 1.75 11.66 15.84
CA SER A 308 1.46 10.56 14.91
C SER A 308 0.74 9.36 15.55
N GLN A 309 0.44 9.41 16.87
CA GLN A 309 -0.11 8.25 17.59
C GLN A 309 -1.57 7.97 17.19
N ALA A 310 -2.44 8.99 17.21
CA ALA A 310 -3.85 8.81 16.86
C ALA A 310 -4.05 8.40 15.39
N PRO A 311 -3.40 9.04 14.40
CA PRO A 311 -3.44 8.57 13.00
C PRO A 311 -2.94 7.14 12.83
N ALA A 312 -1.86 6.75 13.52
CA ALA A 312 -1.33 5.39 13.46
C ALA A 312 -2.32 4.37 14.02
N LEU A 313 -2.95 4.65 15.17
CA LEU A 313 -3.98 3.78 15.74
C LEU A 313 -5.18 3.62 14.80
N ALA A 314 -5.65 4.71 14.18
CA ALA A 314 -6.76 4.67 13.23
C ALA A 314 -6.44 3.83 11.99
N PHE A 315 -5.22 3.93 11.45
CA PHE A 315 -4.76 3.07 10.36
C PHE A 315 -4.65 1.60 10.80
N LEU A 316 -4.04 1.32 11.95
CA LEU A 316 -3.86 -0.04 12.45
C LEU A 316 -5.21 -0.73 12.72
N GLN A 317 -6.23 -0.01 13.18
CA GLN A 317 -7.59 -0.53 13.29
C GLN A 317 -8.17 -0.95 11.93
N GLN A 318 -7.95 -0.15 10.87
CA GLN A 318 -8.37 -0.52 9.52
C GLN A 318 -7.59 -1.73 8.99
N ALA A 319 -6.29 -1.82 9.31
CA ALA A 319 -5.40 -2.88 8.85
C ALA A 319 -5.59 -4.23 9.55
N LEU A 320 -6.39 -4.33 10.63
CA LEU A 320 -6.67 -5.59 11.32
C LEU A 320 -7.25 -6.68 10.40
N GLY A 321 -8.04 -6.28 9.40
CA GLY A 321 -8.66 -7.18 8.44
C GLY A 321 -7.86 -7.44 7.16
N TRP A 322 -6.67 -6.85 7.01
CA TRP A 322 -5.92 -6.93 5.75
C TRP A 322 -5.08 -8.21 5.68
N ASP A 323 -5.17 -8.90 4.55
CA ASP A 323 -4.29 -10.02 4.25
C ASP A 323 -2.97 -9.54 3.63
N ARG A 324 -1.84 -9.99 4.19
CA ARG A 324 -0.50 -9.58 3.75
C ARG A 324 -0.24 -9.91 2.28
N ARG A 325 -0.73 -11.05 1.79
CA ARG A 325 -0.51 -11.47 0.39
C ARG A 325 -1.36 -10.62 -0.53
N GLU A 326 -2.59 -10.31 -0.17
CA GLU A 326 -3.42 -9.38 -0.94
C GLU A 326 -2.74 -8.01 -1.08
N VAL A 327 -2.22 -7.45 0.02
CA VAL A 327 -1.45 -6.20 -0.04
C VAL A 327 -0.26 -6.34 -0.98
N ALA A 328 0.53 -7.41 -0.86
CA ALA A 328 1.67 -7.64 -1.74
C ALA A 328 1.26 -7.75 -3.22
N MET A 329 0.16 -8.43 -3.52
CA MET A 329 -0.41 -8.53 -4.87
C MET A 329 -0.80 -7.17 -5.45
N ARG A 330 -1.49 -6.33 -4.66
CA ARG A 330 -1.83 -4.96 -5.06
C ARG A 330 -0.57 -4.12 -5.32
N LEU A 331 0.43 -4.22 -4.45
CA LEU A 331 1.70 -3.50 -4.62
C LEU A 331 2.52 -3.98 -5.81
N ARG A 332 2.48 -5.28 -6.14
CA ARG A 332 3.10 -5.83 -7.35
C ARG A 332 2.50 -5.21 -8.60
N VAL A 333 1.17 -5.13 -8.67
CA VAL A 333 0.47 -4.49 -9.80
C VAL A 333 0.84 -3.01 -9.88
N ALA A 334 0.85 -2.29 -8.76
CA ALA A 334 1.28 -0.89 -8.71
C ALA A 334 2.73 -0.68 -9.20
N ALA A 335 3.63 -1.61 -8.88
CA ALA A 335 5.01 -1.60 -9.37
C ALA A 335 5.18 -2.08 -10.82
N GLY A 336 4.09 -2.36 -11.55
CA GLY A 336 4.13 -2.83 -12.94
C GLY A 336 4.46 -4.31 -13.11
N LEU A 337 4.38 -5.12 -12.05
CA LEU A 337 4.54 -6.58 -12.10
C LEU A 337 3.18 -7.29 -12.22
N GLY A 338 3.22 -8.56 -12.60
CA GLY A 338 2.04 -9.43 -12.53
C GLY A 338 1.65 -9.73 -11.07
N ILE A 339 0.35 -9.96 -10.83
CA ILE A 339 -0.19 -10.30 -9.50
C ILE A 339 0.50 -11.53 -8.88
N THR A 340 0.99 -12.45 -9.73
CA THR A 340 1.93 -13.52 -9.41
C THR A 340 3.06 -13.54 -10.44
N ASP A 341 4.13 -14.29 -10.16
CA ASP A 341 5.25 -14.47 -11.10
C ASP A 341 4.86 -15.22 -12.39
N SER A 342 3.76 -15.98 -12.36
CA SER A 342 3.25 -16.75 -13.48
C SER A 342 2.14 -16.05 -14.27
N ALA A 343 1.55 -14.96 -13.74
CA ALA A 343 0.35 -14.35 -14.29
C ALA A 343 0.46 -14.01 -15.79
N SER A 344 1.57 -13.40 -16.23
CA SER A 344 1.77 -13.05 -17.64
C SER A 344 1.90 -14.28 -18.55
N ARG A 345 2.56 -15.35 -18.06
CA ARG A 345 2.70 -16.62 -18.79
C ARG A 345 1.36 -17.34 -18.91
N VAL A 346 0.59 -17.38 -17.82
CA VAL A 346 -0.78 -17.94 -17.81
C VAL A 346 -1.68 -17.18 -18.78
N CYS A 347 -1.69 -15.84 -18.75
CA CYS A 347 -2.46 -15.02 -19.71
C CYS A 347 -2.08 -15.33 -21.16
N GLY A 348 -0.77 -15.43 -21.46
CA GLY A 348 -0.29 -15.80 -22.78
C GLY A 348 -0.74 -17.20 -23.21
N TRP A 349 -0.67 -18.17 -22.29
CA TRP A 349 -1.11 -19.55 -22.53
C TRP A 349 -2.62 -19.63 -22.79
N LEU A 350 -3.44 -18.93 -21.99
CA LEU A 350 -4.89 -18.85 -22.18
C LEU A 350 -5.24 -18.27 -23.55
N GLY A 351 -4.59 -17.16 -23.93
CA GLY A 351 -4.77 -16.53 -25.24
C GLY A 351 -4.42 -17.46 -26.40
N ALA A 352 -3.33 -18.22 -26.29
CA ALA A 352 -2.87 -19.15 -27.31
C ALA A 352 -3.75 -20.42 -27.42
N ASN A 353 -4.45 -20.80 -26.36
CA ASN A 353 -5.23 -22.05 -26.28
C ASN A 353 -6.75 -21.86 -26.30
N ARG A 354 -7.25 -20.61 -26.39
CA ARG A 354 -8.69 -20.29 -26.27
C ARG A 354 -9.63 -21.08 -27.18
N ASP A 355 -9.18 -21.48 -28.36
CA ASP A 355 -9.98 -22.23 -29.34
C ASP A 355 -10.09 -23.74 -29.01
N ARG A 356 -9.40 -24.20 -27.96
CA ARG A 356 -9.36 -25.61 -27.53
C ARG A 356 -10.24 -25.89 -26.31
N PHE A 357 -10.83 -24.87 -25.69
CA PHE A 357 -11.61 -25.02 -24.46
C PHE A 357 -12.98 -25.63 -24.75
N ALA A 358 -13.38 -26.62 -23.95
CA ALA A 358 -14.71 -27.19 -24.05
C ALA A 358 -15.76 -26.14 -23.63
N PRO A 359 -16.95 -26.10 -24.26
CA PRO A 359 -17.95 -25.11 -23.91
C PRO A 359 -18.55 -25.35 -22.52
N VAL A 360 -18.39 -24.40 -21.59
CA VAL A 360 -18.84 -24.53 -20.19
C VAL A 360 -20.35 -24.79 -20.06
N MET A 361 -21.17 -24.19 -20.93
CA MET A 361 -22.63 -24.40 -20.98
C MET A 361 -23.09 -25.49 -21.97
N GLY A 362 -22.16 -26.33 -22.42
CA GLY A 362 -22.38 -27.41 -23.40
C GLY A 362 -22.54 -26.95 -24.86
N THR A 363 -22.55 -25.64 -25.11
CA THR A 363 -22.65 -25.03 -26.45
C THR A 363 -21.73 -23.81 -26.54
N ALA A 364 -21.25 -23.49 -27.75
CA ALA A 364 -20.47 -22.27 -27.99
C ALA A 364 -21.30 -21.02 -27.67
N LEU A 365 -20.66 -20.00 -27.07
CA LEU A 365 -21.31 -18.77 -26.63
C LEU A 365 -21.00 -17.56 -27.53
N GLY A 366 -20.31 -17.76 -28.66
CA GLY A 366 -19.91 -16.66 -29.55
C GLY A 366 -21.07 -15.87 -30.17
N ASP A 367 -22.22 -16.53 -30.37
CA ASP A 367 -23.46 -15.92 -30.87
C ASP A 367 -24.53 -15.76 -29.76
N ALA A 368 -24.16 -15.97 -28.50
CA ALA A 368 -25.10 -15.85 -27.40
C ALA A 368 -25.52 -14.38 -27.21
N PRO A 369 -26.81 -14.10 -26.94
CA PRO A 369 -27.25 -12.74 -26.63
C PRO A 369 -26.53 -12.21 -25.39
N VAL A 370 -26.02 -10.98 -25.49
CA VAL A 370 -25.44 -10.26 -24.36
C VAL A 370 -26.57 -9.57 -23.60
N CYS A 371 -26.53 -9.64 -22.28
CA CYS A 371 -27.46 -8.94 -21.40
C CYS A 371 -26.69 -8.08 -20.40
N SER A 372 -27.36 -7.04 -19.91
CA SER A 372 -26.83 -6.13 -18.91
C SER A 372 -27.81 -6.00 -17.76
N ILE A 373 -27.29 -6.07 -16.54
CA ILE A 373 -27.97 -5.65 -15.31
C ILE A 373 -27.23 -4.48 -14.65
N ALA A 374 -26.43 -3.78 -15.43
CA ALA A 374 -25.64 -2.63 -14.99
C ALA A 374 -26.53 -1.43 -14.58
N VAL A 375 -25.93 -0.53 -13.81
CA VAL A 375 -26.46 0.82 -13.57
C VAL A 375 -26.66 1.53 -14.92
N GLY A 376 -27.92 1.74 -15.30
CA GLY A 376 -28.31 2.37 -16.57
C GLY A 376 -29.11 1.46 -17.50
N ASP A 377 -28.91 0.15 -17.41
CA ASP A 377 -29.62 -0.85 -18.24
C ASP A 377 -30.66 -1.65 -17.45
N SER A 378 -30.55 -1.64 -16.11
CA SER A 378 -31.52 -2.24 -15.20
C SER A 378 -32.33 -1.18 -14.44
N VAL A 379 -33.61 -1.47 -14.23
CA VAL A 379 -34.48 -0.76 -13.28
C VAL A 379 -34.57 -1.47 -11.92
N LEU A 380 -33.83 -2.57 -11.76
CA LEU A 380 -33.77 -3.39 -10.56
C LEU A 380 -32.44 -3.21 -9.82
N PRO A 381 -32.46 -3.24 -8.47
CA PRO A 381 -33.66 -3.25 -7.64
C PRO A 381 -34.40 -1.90 -7.71
N THR A 382 -35.73 -1.93 -7.50
CA THR A 382 -36.56 -0.72 -7.45
C THR A 382 -36.15 0.17 -6.26
N ASP A 383 -35.76 -0.46 -5.15
CA ASP A 383 -35.09 0.15 -4.02
C ASP A 383 -33.60 -0.23 -4.04
N PRO A 384 -32.67 0.72 -4.29
CA PRO A 384 -31.23 0.43 -4.39
C PRO A 384 -30.60 -0.16 -3.12
N THR A 385 -31.33 -0.14 -2.00
CA THR A 385 -30.91 -0.68 -0.71
C THR A 385 -31.57 -2.01 -0.35
N ASN A 386 -32.51 -2.50 -1.17
CA ASN A 386 -33.25 -3.72 -0.88
C ASN A 386 -33.71 -4.43 -2.17
N LEU A 387 -33.01 -5.52 -2.54
CA LEU A 387 -33.41 -6.41 -3.61
C LEU A 387 -34.36 -7.48 -3.10
N THR A 388 -35.59 -7.50 -3.61
CA THR A 388 -36.59 -8.52 -3.24
C THR A 388 -36.39 -9.84 -3.98
N LEU A 389 -36.88 -10.95 -3.43
CA LEU A 389 -36.79 -12.27 -4.09
C LEU A 389 -37.45 -12.30 -5.47
N ASP A 390 -38.58 -11.60 -5.66
CA ASP A 390 -39.23 -11.48 -6.98
C ASP A 390 -38.34 -10.75 -7.99
N GLU A 391 -37.62 -9.73 -7.53
CA GLU A 391 -36.66 -9.00 -8.37
C GLU A 391 -35.42 -9.85 -8.69
N CYS A 392 -34.91 -10.63 -7.71
CA CYS A 392 -33.81 -11.57 -7.95
C CYS A 392 -34.13 -12.59 -9.04
N ASP A 393 -35.36 -13.09 -9.11
CA ASP A 393 -35.81 -14.12 -10.06
C ASP A 393 -36.03 -13.58 -11.49
N ARG A 394 -35.98 -12.26 -11.69
CA ARG A 394 -36.32 -11.61 -12.96
C ARG A 394 -35.28 -10.58 -13.42
N LEU A 395 -34.03 -10.70 -12.98
CA LEU A 395 -32.93 -9.81 -13.35
C LEU A 395 -32.75 -9.72 -14.88
N VAL A 396 -32.85 -10.85 -15.58
CA VAL A 396 -32.79 -10.97 -17.04
C VAL A 396 -34.00 -11.76 -17.55
N PRO A 397 -35.18 -11.15 -17.71
CA PRO A 397 -36.40 -11.86 -18.08
C PRO A 397 -36.29 -12.62 -19.42
N ALA A 398 -35.48 -12.12 -20.36
CA ALA A 398 -35.25 -12.77 -21.65
C ALA A 398 -34.58 -14.16 -21.52
N ALA A 399 -33.80 -14.39 -20.47
CA ALA A 399 -33.13 -15.67 -20.24
C ALA A 399 -34.06 -16.76 -19.67
N LEU A 400 -35.24 -16.39 -19.18
CA LEU A 400 -36.21 -17.32 -18.60
C LEU A 400 -36.91 -18.20 -19.66
N ASP A 401 -36.89 -17.81 -20.94
CA ASP A 401 -37.55 -18.55 -22.02
C ASP A 401 -36.83 -19.85 -22.41
N GLY A 402 -35.59 -20.02 -21.92
CA GLY A 402 -34.78 -21.24 -22.04
C GLY A 402 -34.23 -21.56 -23.42
N LYS A 403 -34.37 -20.66 -24.40
CA LYS A 403 -33.91 -20.92 -25.78
C LYS A 403 -32.43 -20.71 -25.98
N ALA A 404 -31.84 -19.74 -25.29
CA ALA A 404 -30.44 -19.37 -25.40
C ALA A 404 -29.86 -18.99 -24.04
N VAL A 405 -28.57 -19.28 -23.84
CA VAL A 405 -27.80 -18.72 -22.72
C VAL A 405 -27.62 -17.23 -22.98
N HIS A 406 -27.84 -16.39 -21.98
CA HIS A 406 -27.54 -14.96 -22.05
C HIS A 406 -26.27 -14.65 -21.26
N VAL A 407 -25.38 -13.84 -21.83
CA VAL A 407 -24.05 -13.58 -21.29
C VAL A 407 -24.01 -12.18 -20.69
N GLY A 408 -23.70 -12.07 -19.40
CA GLY A 408 -23.47 -10.82 -18.70
C GLY A 408 -22.15 -10.15 -19.07
N HIS A 409 -21.97 -8.90 -18.67
CA HIS A 409 -20.71 -8.18 -18.85
C HIS A 409 -19.71 -8.49 -17.73
N TYR A 410 -18.41 -8.45 -18.06
CA TYR A 410 -17.33 -8.42 -17.08
C TYR A 410 -17.12 -6.99 -16.57
N LEU A 411 -16.79 -6.83 -15.28
CA LEU A 411 -16.69 -5.53 -14.59
C LEU A 411 -17.98 -4.71 -14.69
N GLU A 412 -19.10 -5.39 -14.44
CA GLU A 412 -20.42 -4.77 -14.54
C GLU A 412 -20.80 -4.07 -13.22
N PRO A 413 -21.08 -2.75 -13.22
CA PRO A 413 -21.51 -2.04 -12.02
C PRO A 413 -22.98 -2.34 -11.73
N ARG A 414 -23.29 -3.03 -10.63
CA ARG A 414 -24.65 -3.49 -10.32
C ARG A 414 -25.12 -3.03 -8.94
N LEU A 415 -26.42 -2.69 -8.82
CA LEU A 415 -27.07 -2.30 -7.56
C LEU A 415 -27.74 -3.47 -6.82
N VAL A 416 -27.62 -4.69 -7.36
CA VAL A 416 -28.32 -5.89 -6.87
C VAL A 416 -27.74 -6.45 -5.57
N TYR A 417 -26.54 -6.03 -5.18
CA TYR A 417 -25.86 -6.48 -3.98
C TYR A 417 -26.35 -5.69 -2.76
N THR A 418 -27.43 -6.13 -2.11
CA THR A 418 -28.10 -5.31 -1.07
C THR A 418 -27.98 -5.86 0.35
N THR A 419 -27.38 -7.03 0.55
CA THR A 419 -27.16 -7.59 1.89
C THR A 419 -25.93 -6.98 2.58
N ASP A 420 -25.90 -7.09 3.91
CA ASP A 420 -24.81 -6.57 4.75
C ASP A 420 -23.43 -7.12 4.37
N GLY A 421 -23.37 -8.33 3.78
CA GLY A 421 -22.13 -8.94 3.31
C GLY A 421 -21.41 -8.16 2.21
N TYR A 422 -22.07 -7.21 1.56
CA TYR A 422 -21.47 -6.37 0.50
C TYR A 422 -21.05 -4.98 0.96
N LEU A 423 -21.36 -4.60 2.20
CA LEU A 423 -21.02 -3.28 2.72
C LEU A 423 -19.51 -3.12 2.89
N THR A 424 -18.97 -1.97 2.48
CA THR A 424 -17.57 -1.57 2.75
C THR A 424 -17.49 -0.41 3.76
N ALA A 425 -18.65 0.04 4.24
CA ALA A 425 -18.83 1.05 5.27
C ALA A 425 -20.06 0.70 6.14
N PRO A 426 -20.34 1.42 7.25
CA PRO A 426 -21.47 1.11 8.12
C PRO A 426 -22.84 1.11 7.42
N THR A 427 -22.98 1.79 6.28
CA THR A 427 -24.21 1.82 5.48
C THR A 427 -23.96 1.67 3.98
N ALA A 428 -24.96 1.19 3.25
CA ALA A 428 -24.90 1.04 1.78
C ALA A 428 -24.72 2.37 1.02
N VAL A 429 -25.03 3.50 1.66
CA VAL A 429 -24.85 4.84 1.09
C VAL A 429 -23.40 5.31 1.25
N GLU A 430 -22.73 4.90 2.32
CA GLU A 430 -21.34 5.27 2.61
C GLU A 430 -20.34 4.40 1.83
N GLY A 431 -20.65 3.12 1.61
CA GLY A 431 -19.74 2.22 0.89
C GLY A 431 -20.31 0.82 0.71
N ARG A 432 -20.22 0.30 -0.52
CA ARG A 432 -20.70 -1.04 -0.89
C ARG A 432 -20.03 -1.55 -2.15
N ARG A 433 -19.67 -2.84 -2.15
CA ARG A 433 -19.20 -3.55 -3.34
C ARG A 433 -20.28 -3.61 -4.40
N THR A 434 -19.98 -3.12 -5.59
CA THR A 434 -20.95 -3.04 -6.70
C THR A 434 -20.39 -3.52 -8.03
N MET A 435 -19.07 -3.71 -8.14
CA MET A 435 -18.44 -4.16 -9.38
C MET A 435 -18.42 -5.67 -9.45
N HIS A 436 -19.22 -6.25 -10.36
CA HIS A 436 -19.20 -7.69 -10.59
C HIS A 436 -17.92 -8.10 -11.32
N ILE A 437 -17.12 -8.97 -10.70
CA ILE A 437 -15.80 -9.39 -11.19
C ILE A 437 -15.80 -10.82 -11.76
N GLY A 438 -16.99 -11.34 -12.08
CA GLY A 438 -17.20 -12.57 -12.85
C GLY A 438 -17.89 -12.30 -14.19
N ILE A 439 -18.26 -13.37 -14.88
CA ILE A 439 -19.23 -13.36 -15.99
C ILE A 439 -20.39 -14.26 -15.60
N ASP A 440 -21.60 -13.72 -15.66
CA ASP A 440 -22.81 -14.48 -15.43
C ASP A 440 -23.38 -15.03 -16.73
N LEU A 441 -23.72 -16.33 -16.73
CA LEU A 441 -24.35 -17.03 -17.85
C LEU A 441 -25.77 -17.44 -17.46
N PHE A 442 -26.75 -16.59 -17.78
CA PHE A 442 -28.15 -16.80 -17.43
C PHE A 442 -28.78 -17.88 -18.32
N ALA A 443 -29.38 -18.89 -17.69
CA ALA A 443 -30.10 -20.00 -18.32
C ALA A 443 -31.01 -20.69 -17.30
N PRO A 444 -32.03 -21.46 -17.71
CA PRO A 444 -32.89 -22.19 -16.77
C PRO A 444 -32.11 -23.11 -15.83
N ASP A 445 -32.69 -23.39 -14.66
CA ASP A 445 -32.16 -24.33 -13.69
C ASP A 445 -32.02 -25.74 -14.26
N GLY A 446 -31.13 -26.54 -13.68
CA GLY A 446 -30.80 -27.87 -14.19
C GLY A 446 -29.97 -27.89 -15.48
N ARG A 447 -29.66 -26.73 -16.08
CA ARG A 447 -28.79 -26.65 -17.25
C ARG A 447 -27.41 -27.25 -16.94
N PRO A 448 -26.88 -28.17 -17.78
CA PRO A 448 -25.57 -28.78 -17.55
C PRO A 448 -24.39 -27.79 -17.61
N VAL A 449 -23.45 -27.97 -16.67
CA VAL A 449 -22.17 -27.25 -16.60
C VAL A 449 -21.02 -28.24 -16.78
N HIS A 450 -20.08 -27.88 -17.66
CA HIS A 450 -18.96 -28.73 -18.07
C HIS A 450 -17.62 -28.07 -17.74
N ALA A 451 -16.60 -28.88 -17.43
CA ALA A 451 -15.25 -28.37 -17.22
C ALA A 451 -14.65 -27.94 -18.58
N PRO A 452 -14.25 -26.67 -18.78
CA PRO A 452 -13.68 -26.21 -20.05
C PRO A 452 -12.30 -26.84 -20.34
N LEU A 453 -11.57 -27.17 -19.28
CA LEU A 453 -10.24 -27.75 -19.30
C LEU A 453 -10.15 -28.92 -18.32
N GLU A 454 -9.12 -29.74 -18.45
CA GLU A 454 -8.74 -30.65 -17.37
C GLU A 454 -8.44 -29.82 -16.11
N GLY A 455 -8.95 -30.26 -14.96
CA GLY A 455 -8.73 -29.57 -13.70
C GLY A 455 -8.86 -30.49 -12.49
N GLU A 456 -8.27 -30.04 -11.40
CA GLU A 456 -8.37 -30.66 -10.08
C GLU A 456 -9.35 -29.85 -9.23
N VAL A 457 -10.28 -30.52 -8.56
CA VAL A 457 -11.23 -29.87 -7.64
C VAL A 457 -10.46 -29.35 -6.43
N VAL A 458 -10.45 -28.03 -6.23
CA VAL A 458 -9.90 -27.39 -5.04
C VAL A 458 -10.95 -27.38 -3.93
N THR A 459 -12.17 -26.94 -4.27
CA THR A 459 -13.31 -26.94 -3.35
C THR A 459 -14.60 -27.31 -4.08
N ALA A 460 -15.53 -27.90 -3.34
CA ALA A 460 -16.91 -28.14 -3.73
C ALA A 460 -17.79 -27.99 -2.48
N ILE A 461 -18.48 -26.85 -2.36
CA ILE A 461 -19.19 -26.44 -1.13
C ILE A 461 -20.57 -25.86 -1.47
N ASP A 462 -21.46 -25.81 -0.47
CA ASP A 462 -22.73 -25.11 -0.56
C ASP A 462 -22.68 -23.83 0.30
N ARG A 463 -22.83 -22.68 -0.35
CA ARG A 463 -22.91 -21.35 0.27
C ARG A 463 -24.36 -20.91 0.37
N ALA A 464 -25.09 -21.52 1.30
CA ALA A 464 -26.54 -21.37 1.42
C ALA A 464 -27.02 -20.00 1.98
N ASN A 465 -26.12 -19.03 2.20
CA ASN A 465 -26.51 -17.71 2.68
C ASN A 465 -27.35 -16.97 1.60
N PRO A 466 -28.34 -16.15 1.99
CA PRO A 466 -29.08 -15.33 1.04
C PRO A 466 -28.16 -14.44 0.21
N GLN A 467 -28.42 -14.40 -1.10
CA GLN A 467 -27.64 -13.68 -2.11
C GLN A 467 -26.17 -14.13 -2.23
N ASP A 468 -25.77 -15.24 -1.62
CA ASP A 468 -24.44 -15.84 -1.81
C ASP A 468 -24.45 -16.82 -3.00
N TYR A 469 -23.36 -17.56 -3.21
CA TYR A 469 -23.18 -18.39 -4.40
C TYR A 469 -23.99 -19.70 -4.44
N GLY A 470 -24.58 -20.19 -3.35
CA GLY A 470 -25.11 -21.57 -3.31
C GLY A 470 -24.03 -22.61 -3.64
N GLY A 471 -24.37 -23.61 -4.47
CA GLY A 471 -23.40 -24.61 -4.91
C GLY A 471 -22.21 -23.97 -5.63
N THR A 472 -21.01 -24.18 -5.08
CA THR A 472 -19.77 -23.54 -5.53
C THR A 472 -18.68 -24.57 -5.76
N VAL A 473 -18.02 -24.52 -6.91
CA VAL A 473 -16.85 -25.35 -7.23
C VAL A 473 -15.71 -24.45 -7.66
N VAL A 474 -14.48 -24.77 -7.22
CA VAL A 474 -13.25 -24.18 -7.78
C VAL A 474 -12.38 -25.27 -8.35
N LEU A 475 -11.93 -25.07 -9.59
CA LEU A 475 -11.00 -25.97 -10.27
C LEU A 475 -9.63 -25.30 -10.41
N ARG A 476 -8.59 -26.05 -10.09
CA ARG A 476 -7.19 -25.74 -10.39
C ARG A 476 -6.82 -26.34 -11.74
N HIS A 477 -6.29 -25.51 -12.62
CA HIS A 477 -5.74 -25.89 -13.91
C HIS A 477 -4.23 -25.74 -13.89
N THR A 478 -3.55 -26.41 -14.81
CA THR A 478 -2.10 -26.32 -14.96
C THR A 478 -1.77 -26.17 -16.44
N THR A 479 -0.97 -25.18 -16.79
CA THR A 479 -0.47 -24.97 -18.15
C THR A 479 0.55 -26.05 -18.54
N ASP A 480 0.93 -26.09 -19.82
CA ASP A 480 1.95 -27.03 -20.30
C ASP A 480 3.32 -26.81 -19.60
N ASP A 481 3.59 -25.59 -19.14
CA ASP A 481 4.82 -25.21 -18.43
C ASP A 481 4.73 -25.38 -16.91
N GLY A 482 3.61 -25.90 -16.39
CA GLY A 482 3.42 -26.18 -14.96
C GLY A 482 2.87 -25.01 -14.13
N ASP A 483 2.56 -23.87 -14.75
CA ASP A 483 1.95 -22.74 -14.05
C ASP A 483 0.48 -23.02 -13.73
N ALA A 484 0.05 -22.69 -12.51
CA ALA A 484 -1.33 -22.89 -12.08
C ALA A 484 -2.22 -21.65 -12.30
N PHE A 485 -3.50 -21.90 -12.55
CA PHE A 485 -4.56 -20.90 -12.51
C PHE A 485 -5.88 -21.56 -12.13
N PHE A 486 -6.92 -20.77 -11.87
CA PHE A 486 -8.13 -21.26 -11.22
C PHE A 486 -9.39 -20.76 -11.94
N THR A 487 -10.44 -21.57 -11.89
CA THR A 487 -11.80 -21.18 -12.30
C THR A 487 -12.79 -21.42 -11.18
N LEU A 488 -13.66 -20.45 -10.93
CA LEU A 488 -14.78 -20.51 -9.98
C LEU A 488 -16.09 -20.70 -10.75
N TYR A 489 -16.95 -21.56 -10.22
CA TYR A 489 -18.29 -21.87 -10.69
C TYR A 489 -19.27 -21.69 -9.53
N GLY A 490 -20.06 -20.63 -9.54
CA GLY A 490 -21.10 -20.35 -8.53
C GLY A 490 -22.52 -20.62 -9.05
N HIS A 491 -23.48 -20.59 -8.14
CA HIS A 491 -24.93 -20.78 -8.38
C HIS A 491 -25.30 -22.15 -8.96
N LEU A 492 -24.50 -23.18 -8.65
CA LEU A 492 -24.77 -24.57 -8.99
C LEU A 492 -25.81 -25.20 -8.06
N ASP A 493 -26.42 -26.30 -8.48
CA ASP A 493 -27.25 -27.15 -7.63
C ASP A 493 -26.33 -27.92 -6.65
N PRO A 494 -26.46 -27.70 -5.32
CA PRO A 494 -25.67 -28.42 -4.32
C PRO A 494 -25.77 -29.95 -4.43
N ALA A 495 -26.92 -30.48 -4.85
CA ALA A 495 -27.10 -31.92 -5.05
C ALA A 495 -26.28 -32.46 -6.22
N SER A 496 -26.05 -31.65 -7.26
CA SER A 496 -25.27 -32.04 -8.43
C SER A 496 -23.76 -32.15 -8.14
N ILE A 497 -23.27 -31.37 -7.17
CA ILE A 497 -21.84 -31.33 -6.79
C ILE A 497 -21.52 -32.17 -5.55
N ALA A 498 -22.51 -32.72 -4.86
CA ALA A 498 -22.33 -33.48 -3.61
C ALA A 498 -21.39 -34.70 -3.70
N GLY A 499 -21.15 -35.19 -4.92
CA GLY A 499 -20.21 -36.29 -5.18
C GLY A 499 -18.75 -35.86 -5.32
N LEU A 500 -18.47 -34.57 -5.52
CA LEU A 500 -17.14 -34.03 -5.75
C LEU A 500 -16.39 -33.81 -4.44
N LYS A 501 -15.10 -34.09 -4.45
CA LYS A 501 -14.19 -33.90 -3.32
C LYS A 501 -12.93 -33.18 -3.77
N THR A 502 -12.31 -32.44 -2.85
CA THR A 502 -10.99 -31.87 -3.06
C THR A 502 -10.00 -32.94 -3.52
N GLY A 503 -9.27 -32.66 -4.60
CA GLY A 503 -8.32 -33.56 -5.26
C GLY A 503 -8.93 -34.42 -6.38
N ASP A 504 -10.25 -34.44 -6.56
CA ASP A 504 -10.87 -35.13 -7.69
C ASP A 504 -10.43 -34.48 -9.02
N ARG A 505 -10.22 -35.30 -10.05
CA ARG A 505 -9.81 -34.82 -11.39
C ARG A 505 -10.98 -34.88 -12.36
N LEU A 506 -11.22 -33.75 -13.02
CA LEU A 506 -12.21 -33.61 -14.09
C LEU A 506 -11.48 -33.47 -15.42
N GLY A 507 -11.92 -34.23 -16.43
CA GLY A 507 -11.42 -34.09 -17.80
C GLY A 507 -12.05 -32.89 -18.51
N SER A 508 -11.39 -32.37 -19.54
CA SER A 508 -11.99 -31.36 -20.41
C SER A 508 -13.28 -31.89 -21.05
N GLY A 509 -14.35 -31.10 -20.99
CA GLY A 509 -15.69 -31.43 -21.48
C GLY A 509 -16.51 -32.33 -20.54
N THR A 510 -15.99 -32.72 -19.38
CA THR A 510 -16.77 -33.49 -18.39
C THR A 510 -17.91 -32.67 -17.83
N LEU A 511 -19.14 -33.16 -17.95
CA LEU A 511 -20.31 -32.66 -17.19
C LEU A 511 -20.07 -33.01 -15.72
N PHE A 512 -20.01 -31.99 -14.86
CA PHE A 512 -19.75 -32.18 -13.43
C PHE A 512 -20.79 -31.53 -12.51
N ALA A 513 -21.63 -30.64 -13.04
CA ALA A 513 -22.66 -29.94 -12.26
C ALA A 513 -23.84 -29.53 -13.14
N THR A 514 -24.90 -29.04 -12.48
CA THR A 514 -26.04 -28.36 -13.12
C THR A 514 -26.34 -27.05 -12.40
N LEU A 515 -26.98 -26.10 -13.07
CA LEU A 515 -27.42 -24.85 -12.42
C LEU A 515 -28.45 -25.11 -11.32
N GLY A 516 -28.32 -24.40 -10.21
CA GLY A 516 -29.29 -24.41 -9.12
C GLY A 516 -30.52 -23.56 -9.45
N SER A 517 -31.67 -23.93 -8.88
CA SER A 517 -32.84 -23.07 -8.86
C SER A 517 -32.67 -21.95 -7.83
N SER A 518 -33.53 -20.92 -7.90
CA SER A 518 -33.50 -19.82 -6.92
C SER A 518 -33.71 -20.29 -5.47
N ALA A 519 -34.34 -21.46 -5.28
CA ALA A 519 -34.50 -22.05 -3.96
C ALA A 519 -33.19 -22.56 -3.32
N VAL A 520 -32.13 -22.79 -4.11
CA VAL A 520 -30.88 -23.43 -3.64
C VAL A 520 -29.61 -22.68 -4.03
N ASN A 521 -29.68 -21.66 -4.90
CA ASN A 521 -28.51 -20.94 -5.40
C ASN A 521 -28.25 -19.59 -4.71
N GLY A 522 -28.89 -19.33 -3.56
CA GLY A 522 -28.85 -18.04 -2.86
C GLY A 522 -30.04 -17.11 -3.15
N GLY A 523 -31.05 -17.56 -3.90
CA GLY A 523 -32.22 -16.73 -4.22
C GLY A 523 -32.11 -15.97 -5.54
N TRP A 524 -31.08 -16.25 -6.35
CA TRP A 524 -30.84 -15.58 -7.62
C TRP A 524 -31.60 -16.24 -8.76
N GLN A 525 -31.99 -15.48 -9.78
CA GLN A 525 -32.40 -16.05 -11.07
C GLN A 525 -31.34 -17.07 -11.52
N PRO A 526 -31.71 -18.28 -11.97
CA PRO A 526 -30.73 -19.29 -12.37
C PRO A 526 -29.70 -18.78 -13.39
N HIS A 527 -28.43 -18.90 -13.05
CA HIS A 527 -27.28 -18.55 -13.88
C HIS A 527 -26.02 -19.27 -13.38
N LEU A 528 -24.96 -19.30 -14.18
CA LEU A 528 -23.62 -19.65 -13.72
C LEU A 528 -22.83 -18.37 -13.46
N HIS A 529 -22.33 -18.15 -12.25
CA HIS A 529 -21.22 -17.20 -12.03
C HIS A 529 -19.93 -17.91 -12.42
N PHE A 530 -19.24 -17.41 -13.44
CA PHE A 530 -17.97 -17.96 -13.91
C PHE A 530 -16.85 -16.93 -13.78
N GLN A 531 -15.76 -17.29 -13.10
CA GLN A 531 -14.63 -16.39 -12.90
C GLN A 531 -13.30 -17.13 -13.07
N LEU A 532 -12.29 -16.43 -13.60
CA LEU A 532 -10.93 -16.92 -13.74
C LEU A 532 -10.02 -16.11 -12.81
N ALA A 533 -9.08 -16.77 -12.14
CA ALA A 533 -8.03 -16.09 -11.37
C ALA A 533 -6.66 -16.75 -11.50
N MET A 534 -5.63 -15.94 -11.27
CA MET A 534 -4.22 -16.35 -11.32
C MET A 534 -3.78 -17.05 -10.04
N CYS A 535 -4.48 -16.83 -8.93
CA CYS A 535 -4.20 -17.37 -7.61
C CYS A 535 -5.49 -17.55 -6.80
N LEU A 536 -5.40 -18.30 -5.70
CA LEU A 536 -6.44 -18.30 -4.67
C LEU A 536 -6.37 -16.99 -3.86
N PRO A 537 -7.49 -16.54 -3.27
CA PRO A 537 -7.53 -15.30 -2.47
C PRO A 537 -6.52 -15.24 -1.32
N ASP A 538 -6.19 -16.38 -0.71
CA ASP A 538 -5.28 -16.51 0.43
C ASP A 538 -3.90 -17.11 0.05
N GLY A 539 -3.72 -17.41 -1.24
CA GLY A 539 -2.48 -17.91 -1.82
C GLY A 539 -2.08 -19.36 -1.49
N GLU A 540 -2.68 -20.07 -0.52
CA GLU A 540 -2.18 -21.40 -0.12
C GLU A 540 -3.18 -22.39 0.53
N THR A 541 -4.02 -22.04 1.52
CA THR A 541 -4.69 -23.04 2.39
C THR A 541 -5.99 -22.69 3.15
N ALA A 542 -6.36 -21.43 3.36
CA ALA A 542 -7.55 -20.98 4.09
C ALA A 542 -8.72 -20.63 3.16
N SER A 543 -9.74 -21.49 3.19
CA SER A 543 -11.12 -21.20 2.77
C SER A 543 -11.23 -20.51 1.39
N VAL A 544 -11.18 -21.31 0.33
CA VAL A 544 -11.79 -20.96 -0.98
C VAL A 544 -13.26 -20.53 -0.81
N ASP A 545 -13.85 -20.83 0.35
CA ASP A 545 -15.09 -20.32 0.90
C ASP A 545 -15.10 -18.79 1.16
N ASP A 546 -14.17 -17.97 0.65
CA ASP A 546 -14.41 -16.52 0.58
C ASP A 546 -13.84 -15.91 -0.71
N TRP A 547 -14.22 -16.50 -1.84
CA TRP A 547 -13.83 -16.01 -3.15
C TRP A 547 -14.66 -14.78 -3.57
N PRO A 548 -14.06 -13.59 -3.74
CA PRO A 548 -14.82 -12.40 -4.09
C PRO A 548 -15.34 -12.49 -5.54
N GLY A 549 -16.65 -12.34 -5.69
CA GLY A 549 -17.34 -12.19 -6.99
C GLY A 549 -17.77 -10.76 -7.27
N VAL A 550 -17.60 -9.89 -6.27
CA VAL A 550 -17.93 -8.47 -6.32
C VAL A 550 -16.81 -7.70 -5.63
N ALA A 551 -16.36 -6.61 -6.26
CA ALA A 551 -15.37 -5.68 -5.75
C ALA A 551 -16.01 -4.32 -5.43
N ASP A 552 -15.29 -3.52 -4.62
CA ASP A 552 -15.58 -2.09 -4.51
C ASP A 552 -15.36 -1.42 -5.88
N ALA A 553 -16.09 -0.35 -6.17
CA ALA A 553 -15.93 0.38 -7.44
C ALA A 553 -14.66 1.24 -7.47
N ASP A 554 -14.09 1.45 -6.30
CA ASP A 554 -12.89 2.22 -6.08
C ASP A 554 -11.63 1.37 -5.87
N ASP A 555 -11.77 0.04 -5.91
CA ASP A 555 -10.69 -0.95 -5.99
C ASP A 555 -10.39 -1.29 -7.46
#